data_AF-A0A9E4F1V1-F1
#
_entry.id   AF-A0A9E4F1V1-F1
#
_cell.length_a   1.000
_cell.length_b   1.000
_cell.length_c   1.000
_cell.angle_alpha   90.00
_cell.angle_beta   90.00
_cell.angle_gamma   90.00
#
_symmetry.space_group_name_H-M   'P 1'
#
loop_
_entity.id
_entity.type
_entity.pdbx_description
1 polymer ?
#
loop_
_entity_poly.entity_id
_entity_poly.type
_entity_poly.pdbx_seq_one_letter_code
_entity_poly.pdbx_strand_id
1 'polypeptide(L)'
;LALGLIARNGTYPANHAARQADVLLALGVRFDDRTSSSWLPGYSFNIPPTKLIHVDIDPEEIARNYPVALGLMADVDVFLDQVSEALGAGESVDIPEAREAWLRRIDGWRNEWEEF
;
A
#
# COMPACT_ATOMS: atom_id res chain seq x y z
N LEU A 1 -8.52 9.09 6.10
CA LEU A 1 -7.35 8.25 5.73
C LEU A 1 -7.46 7.64 4.33
N ALA A 2 -8.65 7.37 3.80
CA ALA A 2 -8.81 6.84 2.43
C ALA A 2 -8.21 7.78 1.35
N LEU A 3 -7.61 7.21 0.31
CA LEU A 3 -6.97 7.95 -0.79
C LEU A 3 -7.68 7.80 -2.14
N GLY A 4 -8.65 6.90 -2.22
CA GLY A 4 -9.28 6.49 -3.47
C GLY A 4 -8.55 5.33 -4.16
N LEU A 5 -8.84 5.14 -5.44
CA LEU A 5 -8.38 4.00 -6.23
C LEU A 5 -6.95 4.22 -6.76
N ILE A 6 -6.06 3.24 -6.56
CA ILE A 6 -4.80 3.14 -7.29
C ILE A 6 -5.08 2.38 -8.59
N ALA A 7 -4.82 3.01 -9.74
CA ALA A 7 -4.99 2.42 -11.07
C ALA A 7 -4.44 3.38 -12.13
N ARG A 8 -4.37 2.92 -13.38
CA ARG A 8 -4.05 3.78 -14.53
C ARG A 8 -4.91 5.05 -14.60
N ASN A 9 -6.21 4.91 -14.30
CA ASN A 9 -7.16 6.03 -14.21
C ASN A 9 -7.60 6.27 -12.75
N GLY A 10 -6.71 5.99 -11.80
CA GLY A 10 -6.93 6.14 -10.38
C GLY A 10 -6.79 7.59 -9.91
N THR A 11 -6.93 7.79 -8.61
CA THR A 11 -6.77 9.09 -7.98
C THR A 11 -5.30 9.51 -7.95
N TYR A 12 -5.02 10.78 -8.25
CA TYR A 12 -3.66 11.32 -8.16
C TYR A 12 -3.01 11.07 -6.78
N PRO A 13 -3.63 11.41 -5.63
CA PRO A 13 -3.03 11.21 -4.32
C PRO A 13 -2.82 9.73 -3.99
N ALA A 14 -3.67 8.80 -4.44
CA ALA A 14 -3.44 7.38 -4.20
C ALA A 14 -2.25 6.85 -5.02
N ASN A 15 -2.22 7.11 -6.33
CA ASN A 15 -1.08 6.71 -7.18
C ASN A 15 0.22 7.38 -6.71
N HIS A 16 0.19 8.64 -6.28
CA HIS A 16 1.38 9.34 -5.82
C HIS A 16 1.86 8.82 -4.47
N ALA A 17 0.95 8.56 -3.52
CA ALA A 17 1.29 7.93 -2.24
C ALA A 17 1.88 6.53 -2.43
N ALA A 18 1.27 5.69 -3.28
CA ALA A 18 1.74 4.33 -3.54
C ALA A 18 3.15 4.28 -4.16
N ARG A 19 3.47 5.23 -5.05
CA ARG A 19 4.81 5.35 -5.66
C ARG A 19 5.89 5.87 -4.72
N GLN A 20 5.52 6.64 -3.70
CA GLN A 20 6.46 7.26 -2.77
C GLN A 20 6.54 6.56 -1.42
N ALA A 21 5.71 5.55 -1.19
CA ALA A 21 5.74 4.72 0.00
C ALA A 21 7.09 4.01 0.16
N ASP A 22 7.61 3.98 1.38
CA ASP A 22 8.76 3.18 1.77
C ASP A 22 8.39 1.71 1.98
N VAL A 23 7.17 1.45 2.46
CA VAL A 23 6.57 0.13 2.64
C VAL A 23 5.17 0.09 2.01
N LEU A 24 4.88 -0.93 1.22
CA LEU A 24 3.54 -1.24 0.74
C LEU A 24 3.06 -2.55 1.38
N LEU A 25 1.97 -2.48 2.16
CA LEU A 25 1.27 -3.65 2.68
C LEU A 25 0.11 -3.99 1.73
N ALA A 26 0.28 -5.04 0.95
CA ALA A 26 -0.70 -5.55 0.01
C ALA A 26 -1.45 -6.74 0.62
N LEU A 27 -2.76 -6.59 0.82
CA LEU A 27 -3.63 -7.60 1.43
C LEU A 27 -4.65 -8.08 0.40
N GLY A 28 -4.54 -9.33 -0.06
CA GLY A 28 -5.44 -9.93 -1.06
C GLY A 28 -5.39 -9.22 -2.42
N VAL A 29 -4.22 -8.72 -2.82
CA VAL A 29 -4.04 -7.95 -4.06
C VAL A 29 -3.26 -8.76 -5.08
N ARG A 30 -3.82 -8.92 -6.28
CA ARG A 30 -3.19 -9.66 -7.39
C ARG A 30 -2.25 -8.82 -8.26
N PHE A 31 -2.24 -7.50 -8.04
CA PHE A 31 -1.53 -6.53 -8.87
C PHE A 31 -1.85 -6.71 -10.36
N ASP A 32 -3.13 -6.70 -10.73
CA ASP A 32 -3.53 -6.80 -12.13
C ASP A 32 -3.01 -5.62 -12.97
N ASP A 33 -3.04 -5.78 -14.30
CA ASP A 33 -2.54 -4.80 -15.28
C ASP A 33 -3.14 -3.40 -15.09
N ARG A 34 -4.44 -3.28 -14.79
CA ARG A 34 -5.11 -1.97 -14.73
C ARG A 34 -4.80 -1.24 -13.44
N THR A 35 -4.75 -1.97 -12.34
CA THR A 35 -4.38 -1.45 -11.01
C THR A 35 -2.89 -1.05 -10.99
N SER A 36 -2.05 -1.84 -11.66
CA SER A 36 -0.59 -1.67 -11.67
C SER A 36 -0.08 -0.84 -12.85
N SER A 37 -0.97 -0.34 -13.70
CA SER A 37 -0.63 0.45 -14.89
C SER A 37 0.39 -0.25 -15.79
N SER A 38 0.09 -1.50 -16.14
CA SER A 38 0.96 -2.40 -16.92
C SER A 38 2.33 -2.59 -16.29
N TRP A 39 2.39 -2.56 -14.95
CA TRP A 39 3.58 -2.72 -14.14
C TRP A 39 4.70 -1.72 -14.46
N LEU A 40 4.34 -0.59 -15.07
CA LEU A 40 5.30 0.43 -15.50
C LEU A 40 5.90 1.15 -14.27
N PRO A 41 7.24 1.17 -14.14
CA PRO A 41 7.92 1.93 -13.09
C PRO A 41 7.53 3.41 -13.16
N GLY A 42 7.30 4.04 -12.01
CA GLY A 42 6.97 5.45 -11.91
C GLY A 42 5.50 5.81 -12.14
N TYR A 43 4.63 4.84 -12.45
CA TYR A 43 3.20 5.10 -12.70
C TYR A 43 2.30 4.89 -11.48
N SER A 44 2.06 3.65 -11.06
CA SER A 44 1.25 3.34 -9.87
C SER A 44 2.10 2.88 -8.69
N PHE A 45 3.20 2.17 -8.96
CA PHE A 45 4.08 1.62 -7.94
C PHE A 45 5.56 1.79 -8.33
N ASN A 46 6.44 1.86 -7.33
CA ASN A 46 7.90 1.87 -7.49
C ASN A 46 8.52 0.74 -6.65
N ILE A 47 8.43 -0.49 -7.13
CA ILE A 47 8.88 -1.69 -6.41
C ILE A 47 9.94 -2.40 -7.26
N PRO A 48 11.24 -2.36 -6.90
CA PRO A 48 11.90 -1.53 -5.87
C PRO A 48 11.94 -0.02 -6.19
N PRO A 49 12.22 0.89 -5.22
CA PRO A 49 12.79 0.68 -3.88
C PRO A 49 11.78 0.42 -2.75
N THR A 50 10.47 0.54 -2.99
CA THR A 50 9.44 0.28 -1.97
C THR A 50 9.51 -1.17 -1.51
N LYS A 51 9.48 -1.40 -0.20
CA LYS A 51 9.42 -2.74 0.40
C LYS A 51 7.98 -3.26 0.32
N LEU A 52 7.76 -4.29 -0.49
CA LEU A 52 6.46 -4.92 -0.63
C LEU A 52 6.29 -6.05 0.39
N ILE A 53 5.27 -5.94 1.25
CA ILE A 53 4.74 -7.03 2.08
C ILE A 53 3.46 -7.50 1.41
N HIS A 54 3.41 -8.75 0.94
CA HIS A 54 2.28 -9.29 0.18
C HIS A 54 1.66 -10.47 0.92
N VAL A 55 0.42 -10.28 1.38
CA VAL A 55 -0.41 -11.29 2.01
C VAL A 55 -1.48 -11.70 1.03
N ASP A 56 -1.50 -12.97 0.64
CA ASP A 56 -2.55 -13.51 -0.21
C ASP A 56 -2.85 -14.96 0.19
N ILE A 57 -4.08 -15.42 0.00
CA ILE A 57 -4.44 -16.82 0.26
C ILE A 57 -3.94 -17.73 -0.86
N ASP A 58 -3.75 -17.16 -2.06
CA ASP A 58 -3.21 -17.86 -3.22
C ASP A 58 -1.68 -17.65 -3.31
N PRO A 59 -0.86 -18.68 -3.09
CA PRO A 59 0.58 -18.55 -3.17
C PRO A 59 1.08 -18.24 -4.59
N GLU A 60 0.29 -18.51 -5.65
CA GLU A 60 0.68 -18.17 -7.03
C GLU A 60 0.65 -16.66 -7.30
N GLU A 61 -0.07 -15.89 -6.49
CA GLU A 61 -0.14 -14.43 -6.62
C GLU A 61 1.04 -13.72 -5.95
N ILE A 62 1.61 -14.34 -4.92
CA ILE A 62 2.71 -13.78 -4.14
C ILE A 62 3.97 -13.69 -5.01
N ALA A 63 4.51 -12.48 -5.12
CA ALA A 63 5.71 -12.18 -5.93
C ALA A 63 5.58 -12.46 -7.44
N ARG A 64 4.36 -12.67 -7.95
CA ARG A 64 4.12 -12.92 -9.38
C ARG A 64 4.53 -11.76 -10.27
N ASN A 65 4.15 -10.55 -9.86
CA ASN A 65 4.29 -9.33 -10.66
C ASN A 65 5.36 -8.36 -10.15
N TYR A 66 5.58 -8.34 -8.83
CA TYR A 66 6.57 -7.47 -8.18
C TYR A 66 7.39 -8.27 -7.17
N PRO A 67 8.69 -7.97 -6.99
CA PRO A 67 9.50 -8.62 -5.98
C PRO A 67 8.98 -8.24 -4.57
N VAL A 68 8.74 -9.25 -3.74
CA VAL A 68 8.31 -9.06 -2.35
C VAL A 68 9.53 -9.00 -1.42
N ALA A 69 9.46 -8.11 -0.43
CA ALA A 69 10.37 -8.15 0.72
C ALA A 69 9.92 -9.23 1.73
N LEU A 70 8.60 -9.45 1.83
CA LEU A 70 7.99 -10.50 2.64
C LEU A 70 6.69 -10.96 1.97
N GLY A 71 6.59 -12.25 1.67
CA GLY A 71 5.37 -12.89 1.17
C GLY A 71 4.78 -13.80 2.24
N LEU A 72 3.48 -13.69 2.51
CA LEU A 72 2.76 -14.55 3.46
C LEU A 72 1.54 -15.18 2.79
N MET A 73 1.50 -16.51 2.78
CA MET A 73 0.30 -17.23 2.39
C MET A 73 -0.64 -17.31 3.60
N ALA A 74 -1.70 -16.51 3.60
CA ALA A 74 -2.63 -16.46 4.71
C ALA A 74 -4.02 -15.97 4.28
N ASP A 75 -5.03 -16.38 5.02
CA ASP A 75 -6.31 -15.70 5.03
C ASP A 75 -6.12 -14.28 5.63
N VAL A 76 -6.64 -13.26 4.95
CA VAL A 76 -6.41 -11.85 5.31
C VAL A 76 -7.06 -11.50 6.64
N ASP A 77 -8.23 -12.07 6.95
CA ASP A 77 -8.93 -11.79 8.22
C ASP A 77 -8.12 -12.38 9.37
N VAL A 78 -7.67 -13.63 9.24
CA VAL A 78 -6.79 -14.29 10.23
C VAL A 78 -5.48 -13.52 10.43
N PHE A 79 -4.86 -13.06 9.34
CA PHE A 79 -3.64 -12.26 9.40
C PHE A 79 -3.85 -10.95 10.16
N LEU A 80 -4.94 -10.23 9.86
CA LEU A 80 -5.25 -8.95 10.51
C LEU A 80 -5.56 -9.14 11.99
N ASP A 81 -6.30 -10.19 12.37
CA ASP A 81 -6.59 -10.51 13.77
C ASP A 81 -5.29 -10.75 14.56
N GLN A 82 -4.38 -11.56 14.02
CA GLN A 82 -3.09 -11.86 14.66
C GLN A 82 -2.19 -10.62 14.78
N VAL A 83 -2.14 -9.78 13.74
CA VAL A 83 -1.37 -8.54 13.78
C VAL A 83 -1.97 -7.56 14.78
N SER A 84 -3.30 -7.45 14.83
CA SER A 84 -3.99 -6.57 15.79
C SER A 84 -3.72 -7.01 17.22
N GLU A 85 -3.82 -8.31 17.51
CA GLU A 85 -3.50 -8.88 18.81
C GLU A 85 -2.03 -8.62 19.18
N ALA A 86 -1.10 -8.88 18.27
CA ALA A 86 0.34 -8.67 18.49
C ALA A 86 0.70 -7.19 18.73
N LEU A 87 -0.07 -6.26 18.17
CA LEU A 87 0.10 -4.82 18.37
C LEU A 87 -0.60 -4.27 19.63
N GLY A 88 -1.25 -5.11 20.42
CA GLY A 88 -1.97 -4.69 21.62
C GLY A 88 -3.28 -3.97 21.29
N ALA A 89 -4.16 -4.63 20.52
CA ALA A 89 -5.46 -4.09 20.13
C ALA A 89 -6.19 -3.37 21.29
N GLY A 90 -6.36 -2.05 21.15
CA GLY A 90 -7.03 -1.19 22.14
C GLY A 90 -6.09 -0.42 23.08
N GLU A 91 -4.77 -0.66 23.01
CA GLU A 91 -3.76 0.10 23.74
C GLU A 91 -3.38 1.38 22.99
N SER A 92 -3.05 2.44 23.75
CA SER A 92 -2.52 3.67 23.18
C SER A 92 -1.10 3.43 22.66
N VAL A 93 -0.92 3.54 21.35
CA VAL A 93 0.40 3.44 20.73
C VAL A 93 0.96 4.85 20.54
N ASP A 94 2.23 5.05 20.86
CA ASP A 94 2.93 6.30 20.53
C ASP A 94 2.96 6.46 19.01
N ILE A 95 2.32 7.53 18.52
CA ILE A 95 2.28 7.80 17.09
C ILE A 95 3.58 8.52 16.70
N PRO A 96 4.41 7.94 15.81
CA PRO A 96 5.65 8.60 15.41
C PRO A 96 5.38 9.88 14.62
N GLU A 97 6.19 10.91 14.83
CA GLU A 97 6.16 12.17 14.07
C GLU A 97 6.23 11.94 12.54
N ALA A 98 6.96 10.90 12.13
CA ALA A 98 7.07 10.48 10.74
C ALA A 98 5.69 10.20 10.09
N ARG A 99 4.72 9.65 10.84
CA ARG A 99 3.36 9.42 10.34
C ARG A 99 2.67 10.73 10.02
N GLU A 100 2.78 11.73 10.89
CA GLU A 100 2.16 13.03 10.64
C GLU A 100 2.80 13.74 9.44
N ALA A 101 4.13 13.69 9.34
CA ALA A 101 4.84 14.23 8.18
C ALA A 101 4.39 13.58 6.87
N TRP A 102 4.16 12.26 6.88
CA TRP A 102 3.64 11.53 5.73
C TRP A 102 2.19 11.94 5.38
N LEU A 103 1.32 12.04 6.38
CA LEU A 103 -0.06 12.50 6.15
C LEU A 103 -0.13 13.94 5.62
N ARG A 104 0.74 14.84 6.10
CA ARG A 104 0.85 16.20 5.56
C ARG A 104 1.24 16.22 4.08
N ARG A 105 2.15 15.34 3.65
CA ARG A 105 2.51 15.20 2.22
C ARG A 105 1.32 14.73 1.39
N ILE A 106 0.61 13.73 1.88
CA ILE A 106 -0.61 13.21 1.24
C ILE A 106 -1.67 14.29 1.08
N ASP A 107 -1.91 15.08 2.13
CA ASP A 107 -2.90 16.15 2.09
C ASP A 107 -2.49 17.25 1.09
N GLY A 108 -1.18 17.51 0.94
CA GLY A 108 -0.66 18.35 -0.14
C GLY A 108 -1.10 17.86 -1.53
N TRP A 109 -0.94 16.56 -1.83
CA TRP A 109 -1.36 15.99 -3.12
C TRP A 109 -2.87 15.96 -3.32
N ARG A 110 -3.65 15.89 -2.24
CA ARG A 110 -5.12 16.02 -2.33
C ARG A 110 -5.49 17.44 -2.75
N ASN A 111 -4.94 18.44 -2.08
CA ASN A 111 -5.21 19.85 -2.37
C ASN A 111 -4.78 20.21 -3.79
N GLU A 112 -3.58 19.79 -4.21
CA GLU A 112 -3.10 19.97 -5.59
C GLU A 112 -4.12 19.44 -6.60
N TRP A 113 -4.72 18.28 -6.34
CA TRP A 113 -5.69 17.68 -7.25
C TRP A 113 -7.06 18.35 -7.23
N GLU A 114 -7.52 18.82 -6.07
CA GLU A 114 -8.79 19.56 -5.96
C GLU A 114 -8.75 20.94 -6.62
N GLU A 115 -7.56 21.51 -6.80
CA GLU A 115 -7.34 22.79 -7.49
C GLU A 115 -7.34 22.68 -9.04
N PHE A 116 -7.26 21.45 -9.59
CA PHE A 116 -7.34 21.18 -11.04
C PHE A 116 -8.76 20.83 -11.50
#